data_AF-A0A1H0ZZY3-F1
#
_entry.id   AF-A0A1H0ZZY3-F1
#
_cell.length_a   1.000
_cell.length_b   1.000
_cell.length_c   1.000
_cell.angle_alpha   90.00
_cell.angle_beta   90.00
_cell.angle_gamma   90.00
#
_symmetry.space_group_name_H-M   'P 1'
#
loop_
_entity.id
_entity.type
_entity.pdbx_description
1 polymer ?
#
loop_
_entity_poly.entity_id
_entity_poly.type
_entity_poly.pdbx_seq_one_letter_code
_entity_poly.pdbx_strand_id
1 'polypeptide(L)'
;MKELILVLAAIVNEVHDVLNQLFGMSMTDKSLHFWVMGIIGILLFLAVYLVIKIIEKMKFSATILSFVFTFTVMTVLVFAIEIQQAITNRGNMEFADAAMGLWGFIVFFAIYALVMGVFYSIYTRIKKRKKAKKTTQVSIEEKREPISNEPAEEPAIYRSRVKKTNKFKK
;
A
#
# COMPACT_ATOMS: atom_id res chain seq x y z
N MET A 1 -27.60 13.37 10.27
CA MET A 1 -27.13 11.98 10.03
C MET A 1 -28.28 10.96 10.05
N LYS A 2 -29.29 11.13 10.92
CA LYS A 2 -30.43 10.19 11.06
C LYS A 2 -31.18 9.91 9.75
N GLU A 3 -31.52 10.95 9.00
CA GLU A 3 -32.19 10.81 7.69
C GLU A 3 -31.34 10.02 6.69
N LEU A 4 -30.02 10.26 6.67
CA LEU A 4 -29.10 9.56 5.80
C LEU A 4 -29.00 8.07 6.16
N ILE A 5 -28.98 7.74 7.46
CA ILE A 5 -29.05 6.35 7.93
C ILE A 5 -30.39 5.69 7.55
N LEU A 6 -31.52 6.41 7.67
CA LEU A 6 -32.83 5.89 7.27
C LEU A 6 -32.91 5.63 5.76
N VAL A 7 -32.37 6.54 4.94
CA VAL A 7 -32.28 6.35 3.48
C VAL A 7 -31.40 5.16 3.14
N LEU A 8 -30.22 5.04 3.77
CA LEU A 8 -29.35 3.88 3.58
C LEU A 8 -30.03 2.58 4.01
N ALA A 9 -30.72 2.57 5.16
CA ALA A 9 -31.47 1.42 5.63
C ALA A 9 -32.60 1.03 4.66
N ALA A 10 -33.33 2.01 4.12
CA ALA A 10 -34.36 1.78 3.11
C ALA A 10 -33.76 1.17 1.83
N ILE A 11 -32.64 1.69 1.34
CA ILE A 11 -31.93 1.14 0.18
C ILE A 11 -31.48 -0.31 0.45
N VAL A 12 -30.94 -0.58 1.64
CA VAL A 12 -30.51 -1.94 2.02
C VAL A 12 -31.71 -2.89 2.07
N ASN A 13 -32.86 -2.45 2.59
CA ASN A 13 -34.08 -3.25 2.61
C ASN A 13 -34.61 -3.55 1.19
N GLU A 14 -34.62 -2.55 0.30
CA GLU A 14 -35.02 -2.77 -1.10
C GLU A 14 -34.09 -3.76 -1.81
N VAL A 15 -32.78 -3.62 -1.59
CA VAL A 15 -31.79 -4.57 -2.13
C VAL A 15 -32.05 -5.98 -1.58
N HIS A 16 -32.35 -6.10 -0.28
CA HIS A 16 -32.68 -7.37 0.37
C HIS A 16 -33.91 -8.03 -0.28
N ASP A 17 -34.96 -7.26 -0.55
CA ASP A 17 -36.20 -7.77 -1.13
C ASP A 17 -36.01 -8.19 -2.60
N VAL A 18 -35.24 -7.42 -3.38
CA VAL A 18 -34.87 -7.78 -4.76
C VAL A 18 -34.03 -9.06 -4.81
N LEU A 19 -33.06 -9.22 -3.90
CA LEU A 19 -32.25 -10.43 -3.79
C LEU A 19 -33.12 -11.64 -3.44
N ASN A 20 -34.06 -11.50 -2.49
CA ASN A 20 -35.01 -12.55 -2.15
C ASN A 20 -35.85 -13.00 -3.36
N GLN A 21 -36.32 -12.06 -4.19
CA GLN A 21 -37.05 -12.38 -5.41
C GLN A 21 -36.18 -13.08 -6.46
N LEU A 22 -34.94 -12.61 -6.68
CA LEU A 22 -34.00 -13.17 -7.65
C LEU A 22 -33.53 -14.59 -7.30
N PHE A 23 -33.30 -14.87 -6.02
CA PHE A 23 -32.88 -16.20 -5.59
C PHE A 23 -34.03 -17.21 -5.57
N GLY A 24 -35.28 -16.77 -5.77
CA GLY A 24 -36.46 -17.64 -5.95
C GLY A 24 -36.74 -18.59 -4.79
N MET A 25 -36.05 -18.40 -3.66
CA MET A 25 -36.11 -19.27 -2.50
C MET A 25 -36.67 -18.42 -1.37
N SER A 26 -37.75 -18.88 -0.74
CA SER A 26 -38.21 -18.40 0.56
C SER A 26 -37.19 -18.79 1.65
N MET A 27 -35.94 -18.33 1.49
CA MET A 27 -34.86 -18.57 2.42
C MET A 27 -35.13 -17.78 3.69
N THR A 28 -34.72 -18.34 4.82
CA THR A 28 -34.64 -17.57 6.05
C THR A 28 -33.56 -16.49 5.91
N ASP A 29 -33.73 -15.35 6.59
CA ASP A 29 -32.75 -14.26 6.59
C ASP A 29 -31.33 -14.74 6.89
N LYS A 30 -31.17 -15.73 7.79
CA LYS A 30 -29.87 -16.33 8.11
C LYS A 30 -29.22 -17.01 6.90
N SER A 31 -29.99 -17.77 6.14
CA SER A 31 -29.51 -18.47 4.94
C SER A 31 -29.18 -17.49 3.83
N LEU A 32 -30.00 -16.44 3.66
CA LEU A 32 -29.73 -15.38 2.70
C LEU A 32 -28.44 -14.62 3.05
N HIS A 33 -28.28 -14.21 4.32
CA HIS A 33 -27.07 -13.53 4.78
C HIS A 33 -25.81 -14.38 4.57
N PHE A 34 -25.86 -15.69 4.78
CA PHE A 34 -24.72 -16.57 4.52
C PHE A 34 -24.24 -16.47 3.06
N TRP A 35 -25.15 -16.62 2.10
CA TRP A 35 -24.81 -16.58 0.68
C TRP A 35 -24.43 -15.17 0.21
N VAL A 36 -25.21 -14.17 0.60
CA VAL A 36 -24.97 -12.78 0.21
C VAL A 36 -23.64 -12.29 0.77
N MET A 37 -23.38 -12.48 2.08
CA MET A 37 -22.13 -12.04 2.70
C MET A 37 -20.94 -12.86 2.19
N GLY A 38 -21.11 -14.17 1.92
CA GLY A 38 -20.06 -15.01 1.34
C GLY A 38 -19.65 -14.56 -0.06
N ILE A 39 -20.63 -14.30 -0.94
CA ILE A 39 -20.38 -13.88 -2.33
C ILE A 39 -19.84 -12.45 -2.36
N ILE A 40 -20.47 -11.50 -1.67
CA ILE A 40 -19.99 -10.12 -1.59
C ILE A 40 -18.59 -10.09 -0.96
N GLY A 41 -18.35 -10.89 0.07
CA GLY A 41 -17.06 -10.99 0.76
C GLY A 41 -15.93 -11.44 -0.16
N ILE A 42 -16.13 -12.49 -0.97
CA ILE A 42 -15.08 -12.97 -1.88
C ILE A 42 -14.84 -12.00 -3.04
N LEU A 43 -15.89 -11.36 -3.56
CA LEU A 43 -15.78 -10.34 -4.60
C LEU A 43 -15.04 -9.09 -4.09
N LEU A 44 -15.39 -8.62 -2.89
CA LEU A 44 -14.71 -7.51 -2.24
C LEU A 44 -13.25 -7.86 -1.95
N PHE A 45 -12.97 -9.05 -1.43
CA PHE A 45 -11.61 -9.53 -1.21
C PHE A 45 -10.79 -9.48 -2.50
N LEU A 46 -11.33 -9.99 -3.61
CA LEU A 46 -10.64 -9.97 -4.90
C LEU A 46 -10.36 -8.53 -5.37
N ALA A 47 -11.35 -7.64 -5.27
CA ALA A 47 -11.19 -6.24 -5.63
C ALA A 47 -10.11 -5.54 -4.78
N VAL A 48 -10.16 -5.70 -3.45
CA VAL A 48 -9.18 -5.15 -2.51
C VAL A 48 -7.80 -5.76 -2.76
N TYR A 49 -7.70 -7.07 -3.00
CA TYR A 49 -6.44 -7.75 -3.33
C TYR A 49 -5.79 -7.15 -4.59
N LEU A 50 -6.57 -6.89 -5.64
CA LEU A 50 -6.06 -6.23 -6.85
C LEU A 50 -5.54 -4.83 -6.55
N VAL A 51 -6.27 -4.03 -5.77
CA VAL A 51 -5.85 -2.68 -5.37
C VAL A 51 -4.55 -2.74 -4.55
N ILE A 52 -4.44 -3.65 -3.59
CA ILE A 52 -3.22 -3.84 -2.78
C ILE A 52 -2.05 -4.18 -3.69
N LYS A 53 -2.22 -5.09 -4.65
CA LYS A 53 -1.17 -5.47 -5.60
C LYS A 53 -0.70 -4.30 -6.48
N ILE A 54 -1.57 -3.33 -6.75
CA ILE A 54 -1.20 -2.07 -7.44
C ILE A 54 -0.38 -1.19 -6.49
N ILE A 55 -0.83 -1.05 -5.24
CA ILE A 55 -0.15 -0.24 -4.20
C ILE A 55 1.23 -0.81 -3.85
N GLU A 56 1.40 -2.13 -3.82
CA GLU A 56 2.67 -2.82 -3.53
C GLU A 56 3.81 -2.41 -4.45
N LYS A 57 3.50 -2.01 -5.69
CA LYS A 57 4.49 -1.53 -6.67
C LYS A 57 4.96 -0.09 -6.40
N MET A 58 4.30 0.64 -5.51
CA MET A 58 4.63 2.01 -5.16
C MET A 58 5.73 2.07 -4.09
N LYS A 59 6.56 3.11 -4.12
CA LYS A 59 7.70 3.29 -3.19
C LYS A 59 7.33 3.34 -1.71
N PHE A 60 6.11 3.79 -1.39
CA PHE A 60 5.62 3.94 -0.02
C PHE A 60 4.43 3.00 0.25
N SER A 61 4.40 1.84 -0.40
CA SER A 61 3.31 0.87 -0.34
C SER A 61 2.86 0.55 1.09
N ALA A 62 3.80 0.27 1.99
CA ALA A 62 3.50 -0.01 3.40
C ALA A 62 2.81 1.17 4.10
N THR A 63 3.30 2.40 3.91
CA THR A 63 2.70 3.60 4.51
C THR A 63 1.31 3.88 3.96
N ILE A 64 1.11 3.71 2.65
CA ILE A 64 -0.21 3.88 2.00
C ILE A 64 -1.19 2.83 2.53
N LEU A 65 -0.77 1.57 2.61
CA LEU A 65 -1.61 0.48 3.10
C LEU A 65 -1.99 0.69 4.57
N SER A 66 -1.04 1.08 5.41
CA SER A 66 -1.31 1.44 6.82
C SER A 66 -2.28 2.61 6.91
N PHE A 67 -2.11 3.66 6.11
CA PHE A 67 -3.02 4.80 6.10
C PHE A 67 -4.45 4.40 5.72
N VAL A 68 -4.62 3.67 4.61
CA VAL A 68 -5.95 3.24 4.14
C VAL A 68 -6.62 2.33 5.18
N PHE A 69 -5.87 1.38 5.74
CA PHE A 69 -6.39 0.49 6.78
C PHE A 69 -6.82 1.27 8.03
N THR A 70 -5.95 2.13 8.57
CA THR A 70 -6.29 2.93 9.74
C THR A 70 -7.42 3.91 9.46
N PHE A 71 -7.46 4.55 8.29
CA PHE A 71 -8.56 5.43 7.90
C PHE A 71 -9.91 4.70 7.85
N THR A 72 -9.91 3.47 7.34
CA THR A 72 -11.10 2.61 7.30
C THR A 72 -11.57 2.27 8.71
N VAL A 73 -10.66 1.86 9.60
CA VAL A 73 -10.96 1.59 11.01
C VAL A 73 -11.48 2.84 11.71
N MET A 74 -10.85 4.01 11.50
CA MET A 74 -11.30 5.28 12.06
C MET A 74 -12.70 5.66 11.58
N THR A 75 -13.02 5.40 10.30
CA THR A 75 -14.37 5.63 9.75
C THR A 75 -15.41 4.81 10.49
N VAL A 76 -15.17 3.50 10.64
CA VAL A 76 -16.09 2.62 11.40
C VAL A 76 -16.21 3.05 12.86
N LEU A 77 -15.10 3.42 13.50
CA LEU A 77 -15.05 3.81 14.90
C LEU A 77 -15.84 5.10 15.14
N VAL A 78 -15.63 6.12 14.31
CA VAL A 78 -16.33 7.39 14.42
C VAL A 78 -17.84 7.18 14.27
N PHE A 79 -18.28 6.46 13.23
CA PHE A 79 -19.72 6.16 13.09
C PHE A 79 -20.27 5.35 14.26
N ALA A 80 -19.51 4.41 14.81
CA ALA A 80 -19.94 3.64 15.98
C ALA A 80 -20.16 4.52 17.21
N ILE A 81 -19.28 5.49 17.46
CA ILE A 81 -19.43 6.45 18.57
C ILE A 81 -20.66 7.34 18.35
N GLU A 82 -20.83 7.88 17.15
CA GLU A 82 -21.96 8.76 16.81
C GLU A 82 -23.31 8.06 16.96
N ILE A 83 -23.42 6.81 16.47
CA ILE A 83 -24.62 5.99 16.63
C ILE A 83 -24.88 5.72 18.11
N GLN A 84 -23.85 5.40 18.89
CA GLN A 84 -24.00 5.16 20.33
C GLN A 84 -24.43 6.42 21.10
N GLN A 85 -23.90 7.59 20.74
CA GLN A 85 -24.29 8.86 21.33
C GLN A 85 -25.75 9.21 21.02
N ALA A 86 -26.20 8.92 19.80
CA ALA A 86 -27.58 9.08 19.38
C ALA A 86 -28.55 8.20 20.19
N ILE A 87 -28.21 6.92 20.39
CA ILE A 87 -29.04 5.97 21.14
C ILE A 87 -29.08 6.32 22.63
N THR A 88 -27.96 6.81 23.18
CA THR A 88 -27.84 7.15 24.61
C THR A 88 -28.30 8.55 24.96
N ASN A 89 -28.76 9.35 23.98
CA ASN A 89 -29.15 10.76 24.14
C ASN A 89 -28.05 11.63 24.79
N ARG A 90 -26.78 11.26 24.61
CA ARG A 90 -25.62 12.02 25.16
C ARG A 90 -25.09 13.09 24.20
N GLY A 91 -25.61 13.13 22.98
CA GLY A 91 -25.25 14.07 21.94
C GLY A 91 -26.26 13.99 20.79
N ASN A 92 -26.21 14.96 19.88
CA ASN A 92 -26.99 14.93 18.67
C ASN A 92 -26.22 14.14 17.60
N MET A 93 -26.89 13.34 16.76
CA MET A 93 -26.20 12.52 15.77
C MET A 93 -25.86 13.36 14.52
N GLU A 94 -24.72 14.04 14.58
CA GLU A 94 -24.33 15.05 13.59
C GLU A 94 -23.25 14.51 12.65
N PHE A 95 -23.53 14.59 11.35
CA PHE A 95 -22.56 14.17 10.34
C PHE A 95 -21.29 15.03 10.38
N ALA A 96 -21.42 16.28 10.84
CA ALA A 96 -20.29 17.17 11.04
C ALA A 96 -19.30 16.63 12.08
N ASP A 97 -19.79 16.07 13.20
CA ASP A 97 -18.92 15.51 14.24
C ASP A 97 -18.14 14.30 13.71
N ALA A 98 -18.81 13.44 12.93
CA ALA A 98 -18.15 12.34 12.25
C ALA A 98 -17.07 12.82 11.27
N ALA A 99 -17.41 13.80 10.44
CA ALA A 99 -16.50 14.39 9.46
C ALA A 99 -15.30 15.04 10.15
N MET A 100 -15.51 15.75 11.26
CA MET A 100 -14.46 16.39 12.05
C MET A 100 -13.53 15.37 12.72
N GLY A 101 -14.07 14.25 13.21
CA GLY A 101 -13.27 13.14 13.75
C GLY A 101 -12.30 12.57 12.69
N LEU A 102 -12.80 12.35 11.47
CA LEU A 102 -11.97 11.88 10.35
C LEU A 102 -10.99 12.95 9.84
N TRP A 103 -11.42 14.22 9.85
CA TRP A 103 -10.57 15.34 9.48
C TRP A 103 -9.37 15.46 10.41
N GLY A 104 -9.57 15.29 11.71
CA GLY A 104 -8.48 15.25 12.70
C GLY A 104 -7.41 14.22 12.34
N PHE A 105 -7.82 12.99 12.01
CA PHE A 105 -6.88 11.95 11.57
C PHE A 105 -6.10 12.36 10.31
N ILE A 106 -6.77 12.94 9.30
CA ILE A 106 -6.13 13.40 8.06
C ILE A 106 -5.08 14.49 8.37
N VAL A 107 -5.42 15.47 9.21
CA VAL A 107 -4.51 16.56 9.58
C VAL A 107 -3.28 16.03 10.32
N PHE A 108 -3.46 15.17 11.33
CA PHE A 108 -2.34 14.59 12.06
C PHE A 108 -1.47 13.70 11.17
N PHE A 109 -2.07 12.94 10.26
CA PHE A 109 -1.31 12.15 9.29
C PHE A 109 -0.53 13.04 8.32
N ALA A 110 -1.09 14.17 7.88
CA ALA A 110 -0.39 15.12 7.02
C ALA A 110 0.86 15.71 7.71
N ILE A 111 0.77 16.03 9.00
CA ILE A 111 1.93 16.47 9.80
C ILE A 111 2.99 15.37 9.86
N TYR A 112 2.59 14.12 10.17
CA TYR A 112 3.50 12.98 10.15
C TYR A 112 4.18 12.79 8.78
N ALA A 113 3.42 12.84 7.69
CA ALA A 113 3.91 12.67 6.34
C ALA A 113 4.90 13.77 5.94
N LEU A 114 4.66 15.01 6.36
CA LEU A 114 5.55 16.14 6.14
C LEU A 114 6.88 15.93 6.87
N VAL A 115 6.83 15.58 8.16
CA VAL A 115 8.02 15.30 8.97
C VAL A 115 8.85 14.15 8.37
N MET A 116 8.20 13.04 8.04
CA MET A 116 8.88 11.87 7.47
C MET A 116 9.43 12.14 6.06
N GLY A 117 8.73 12.95 5.26
CA GLY A 117 9.19 13.42 3.96
C GLY A 117 10.48 14.25 4.04
N VAL A 118 10.57 15.15 5.03
CA VAL A 118 11.78 15.95 5.30
C VAL A 118 12.95 15.04 5.68
N PHE A 119 12.77 14.12 6.62
CA PHE A 119 13.81 13.16 7.02
C PHE A 119 14.30 12.31 5.85
N TYR A 120 13.39 11.78 5.03
CA TYR A 120 13.75 10.99 3.85
C TYR A 120 14.55 11.80 2.82
N SER A 121 14.15 13.06 2.59
CA SER A 121 14.85 13.98 1.68
C SER A 121 16.29 14.26 2.15
N ILE A 122 16.49 14.51 3.45
CA ILE A 122 17.81 14.73 4.04
C ILE A 122 18.67 13.46 3.91
N TYR A 123 18.14 12.31 4.32
CA TYR A 123 18.86 11.04 4.25
C TYR A 123 19.31 10.68 2.83
N THR A 124 18.42 10.84 1.84
CA THR A 124 18.74 10.55 0.44
C THR A 124 19.79 11.49 -0.13
N ARG A 125 19.81 12.78 0.24
CA ARG A 125 20.88 13.70 -0.17
C ARG A 125 22.24 13.33 0.46
N ILE A 126 22.28 12.93 1.72
CA ILE A 126 23.54 12.52 2.39
C ILE A 126 24.09 11.22 1.79
N LYS A 127 23.22 10.23 1.49
CA LYS A 127 23.64 8.96 0.87
C LYS A 127 24.19 9.14 -0.55
N LYS A 128 23.60 10.03 -1.35
CA LYS A 128 24.11 10.36 -2.70
C LYS A 128 25.51 10.98 -2.64
N ARG A 129 25.77 11.87 -1.67
CA ARG A 129 27.11 12.47 -1.46
C ARG A 129 28.18 11.42 -1.12
N LYS A 130 27.86 10.41 -0.30
CA LYS A 130 28.80 9.32 0.04
C LYS A 130 29.10 8.41 -1.16
N LYS A 131 28.11 8.10 -2.01
CA LYS A 131 28.33 7.32 -3.24
C LYS A 131 29.17 8.07 -4.27
N ALA A 132 28.89 9.35 -4.50
CA ALA A 132 29.70 10.17 -5.41
C ALA A 132 31.17 10.23 -4.98
N LYS A 133 31.43 10.40 -3.67
CA LYS A 133 32.80 10.42 -3.13
C LYS A 133 33.55 9.08 -3.31
N LYS A 134 32.84 7.95 -3.25
CA LYS A 134 33.42 6.60 -3.47
C LYS A 134 33.72 6.34 -4.95
N THR A 135 32.83 6.75 -5.86
CA THR A 135 33.04 6.59 -7.31
C THR A 135 34.19 7.46 -7.82
N THR A 136 34.32 8.69 -7.33
CA THR A 136 35.43 9.59 -7.69
C THR A 136 36.79 9.07 -7.19
N GLN A 137 36.85 8.43 -6.01
CA GLN A 137 38.10 7.84 -5.51
C GLN A 137 38.55 6.62 -6.34
N VAL A 138 37.64 5.73 -6.72
CA VAL A 138 37.96 4.55 -7.55
C VAL A 138 38.49 4.95 -8.93
N SER A 139 37.90 5.98 -9.56
CA SER A 139 38.39 6.50 -10.85
C SER A 139 39.75 7.22 -10.77
N ILE A 140 40.16 7.69 -9.59
CA ILE A 140 41.47 8.34 -9.38
C ILE A 140 42.54 7.27 -9.10
N GLU A 141 42.19 6.18 -8.41
CA GLU A 141 43.09 5.05 -8.14
C GLU A 141 43.40 4.25 -9.43
N GLU A 142 42.37 3.98 -10.25
CA GLU A 142 42.51 3.27 -11.55
C GLU A 142 43.37 4.07 -12.56
N LYS A 143 43.40 5.40 -12.44
CA LYS A 143 44.23 6.28 -13.27
C LYS A 143 45.68 6.41 -12.76
N ARG A 144 46.00 5.87 -11.58
CA ARG A 144 47.33 5.96 -10.93
C ARG A 144 48.18 4.70 -11.06
N GLU A 145 47.69 3.62 -11.65
CA GLU A 145 48.57 2.47 -11.97
C GLU A 145 49.62 2.89 -13.01
N PRO A 146 50.93 2.75 -12.73
CA PRO A 146 51.98 3.22 -13.62
C PRO A 146 52.16 2.27 -14.80
N ILE A 147 52.15 2.84 -16.01
CA ILE A 147 52.61 2.19 -17.24
C ILE A 147 54.11 1.91 -17.07
N SER A 148 54.48 0.72 -16.62
CA SER A 148 55.88 0.29 -16.55
C SER A 148 56.24 -0.57 -17.76
N ASN A 149 56.92 0.09 -18.69
CA ASN A 149 58.10 -0.37 -19.45
C ASN A 149 57.96 -1.66 -20.28
N GLU A 150 57.71 -1.47 -21.57
CA GLU A 150 58.03 -2.44 -22.62
C GLU A 150 59.49 -2.22 -23.08
N PRO A 151 60.28 -3.29 -23.25
CA PRO A 151 61.19 -3.36 -24.38
C PRO A 151 60.93 -4.61 -25.24
N ALA A 152 61.22 -4.43 -26.52
CA ALA A 152 60.84 -5.24 -27.67
C ALA A 152 61.56 -6.60 -27.81
N GLU A 153 61.01 -7.39 -28.76
CA GLU A 153 61.54 -8.58 -29.48
C GLU A 153 61.43 -9.95 -28.78
N GLU A 154 61.06 -11.10 -29.38
CA GLU A 154 60.39 -11.58 -30.61
C GLU A 154 60.19 -13.13 -30.40
N PRO A 155 59.84 -13.98 -31.39
CA PRO A 155 58.49 -14.47 -31.70
C PRO A 155 58.12 -15.90 -31.20
N ALA A 156 56.80 -16.07 -31.07
CA ALA A 156 55.96 -17.24 -31.37
C ALA A 156 56.53 -18.67 -31.25
N ILE A 157 56.15 -19.41 -30.19
CA ILE A 157 55.82 -20.86 -30.28
C ILE A 157 54.76 -21.26 -29.22
N TYR A 158 53.78 -22.07 -29.67
CA TYR A 158 52.95 -23.03 -28.91
C TYR A 158 51.46 -22.74 -28.65
N ARG A 159 50.67 -22.96 -29.70
CA ARG A 159 49.47 -23.82 -29.77
C ARG A 159 48.66 -24.07 -28.48
N SER A 160 47.47 -23.46 -28.47
CA SER A 160 46.15 -24.08 -28.26
C SER A 160 46.07 -25.33 -27.35
N ARG A 161 45.36 -25.22 -26.21
CA ARG A 161 44.53 -26.31 -25.69
C ARG A 161 43.38 -25.82 -24.79
N VAL A 162 42.18 -26.16 -25.25
CA VAL A 162 41.08 -26.79 -24.48
C VAL A 162 40.10 -25.88 -23.74
N LYS A 163 38.93 -25.74 -24.40
CA LYS A 163 37.58 -25.64 -23.82
C LYS A 163 37.45 -26.33 -22.46
N LYS A 164 36.84 -25.64 -21.49
CA LYS A 164 35.81 -26.26 -20.65
C LYS A 164 34.73 -25.26 -20.25
N THR A 165 33.57 -25.52 -20.82
CA THR A 165 32.24 -25.04 -20.46
C THR A 165 31.88 -25.36 -19.01
N ASN A 166 31.20 -24.44 -18.33
CA ASN A 166 30.24 -24.65 -17.21
C ASN A 166 29.39 -23.35 -17.21
N LYS A 167 28.15 -23.25 -17.67
CA LYS A 167 26.88 -23.96 -17.46
C LYS A 167 26.51 -24.23 -16.00
N PHE A 168 25.45 -23.54 -15.57
CA PHE A 168 24.60 -23.74 -14.37
C PHE A 168 25.23 -23.40 -13.00
N LYS A 169 24.54 -22.80 -12.04
CA LYS A 169 23.16 -22.97 -11.55
C LYS A 169 22.61 -21.61 -11.08
N LYS A 170 21.37 -21.23 -11.44
CA LYS A 170 20.11 -21.48 -10.70
C LYS A 170 20.12 -20.89 -9.29
#